data_AF-A0A938QYL0-F1
#
_entry.id   AF-A0A938QYL0-F1
#
_cell.length_a   1.000
_cell.length_b   1.000
_cell.length_c   1.000
_cell.angle_alpha   90.00
_cell.angle_beta   90.00
_cell.angle_gamma   90.00
#
_symmetry.space_group_name_H-M   'P 1'
#
loop_
_entity.id
_entity.type
_entity.pdbx_description
1 polymer ?
#
loop_
_entity_poly.entity_id
_entity_poly.type
_entity_poly.pdbx_seq_one_letter_code
_entity_poly.pdbx_strand_id
1 'polypeptide(L)'
;MQFVSMVAGMSEDTFAEVIGSSPRKIRETLFARLNIKAKKQIGLRVHGKLEHRTKKLHERLKTAQSANEDKLCEELVRNWLFTKRPLLKATLDHLGVKNDNGLVDEDPVFFKELTAEKVADLVNVLKAAHPVEHIRLYLAFVGVPDAALDDGFRAAA
;
A
#
# COMPACT_ATOMS: atom_id res chain seq x y z
N MET A 1 3.98 -5.02 -12.35
CA MET A 1 4.05 -4.89 -10.88
C MET A 1 3.55 -6.18 -10.25
N GLN A 2 4.31 -6.76 -9.31
CA GLN A 2 3.83 -7.88 -8.48
C GLN A 2 3.47 -7.32 -7.10
N PHE A 3 2.20 -7.44 -6.70
CA PHE A 3 1.68 -6.93 -5.43
C PHE A 3 2.26 -7.66 -4.24
N VAL A 4 2.61 -8.95 -4.38
CA VAL A 4 3.33 -9.69 -3.33
C VAL A 4 4.66 -9.00 -3.01
N SER A 5 5.43 -8.60 -4.02
CA SER A 5 6.73 -7.93 -3.82
C SER A 5 6.56 -6.56 -3.18
N MET A 6 5.53 -5.80 -3.58
CA MET A 6 5.17 -4.53 -2.95
C MET A 6 4.86 -4.71 -1.46
N VAL A 7 4.01 -5.69 -1.13
CA VAL A 7 3.60 -5.98 0.25
C VAL A 7 4.77 -6.52 1.08
N ALA A 8 5.62 -7.36 0.50
CA ALA A 8 6.81 -7.90 1.17
C ALA A 8 7.83 -6.82 1.51
N GLY A 9 7.91 -5.75 0.71
CA GLY A 9 8.80 -4.61 0.92
C GLY A 9 8.30 -3.57 1.93
N MET A 10 7.06 -3.67 2.41
CA MET A 10 6.52 -2.74 3.39
C MET A 10 7.21 -2.88 4.76
N SER A 11 7.22 -1.81 5.54
CA SER A 11 7.49 -1.87 6.98
C SER A 11 6.41 -2.66 7.72
N GLU A 12 6.74 -3.18 8.92
CA GLU A 12 5.77 -3.90 9.75
C GLU A 12 4.55 -3.04 10.11
N ASP A 13 4.77 -1.75 10.36
CA ASP A 13 3.71 -0.80 10.74
C ASP A 13 2.75 -0.56 9.57
N THR A 14 3.28 -0.28 8.38
CA THR A 14 2.48 -0.11 7.15
C THR A 14 1.74 -1.40 6.80
N PHE A 15 2.40 -2.55 6.91
CA PHE A 15 1.74 -3.84 6.66
C PHE A 15 0.62 -4.12 7.67
N ALA A 16 0.81 -3.77 8.95
CA ALA A 16 -0.23 -3.88 9.96
C ALA A 16 -1.44 -2.98 9.65
N GLU A 17 -1.21 -1.77 9.14
CA GLU A 17 -2.28 -0.87 8.70
C GLU A 17 -3.04 -1.44 7.48
N VAL A 18 -2.32 -2.00 6.51
CA VAL A 18 -2.92 -2.66 5.33
C VAL A 18 -3.83 -3.82 5.75
N ILE A 19 -3.37 -4.65 6.68
CA ILE A 19 -4.19 -5.74 7.22
C ILE A 19 -5.37 -5.17 8.03
N GLY A 20 -5.16 -4.15 8.86
CA GLY A 20 -6.21 -3.53 9.68
C GLY A 20 -7.37 -2.97 8.86
N SER A 21 -7.06 -2.31 7.75
CA SER A 21 -8.03 -1.70 6.82
C SER A 21 -8.77 -2.70 5.93
N SER A 22 -8.26 -3.93 5.81
CA SER A 22 -8.83 -4.94 4.91
C SER A 22 -10.06 -5.66 5.51
N PRO A 23 -11.05 -6.08 4.70
CA PRO A 23 -12.16 -6.91 5.17
C PRO A 23 -11.70 -8.21 5.85
N ARG A 24 -12.41 -8.62 6.92
CA ARG A 24 -12.10 -9.85 7.68
C ARG A 24 -11.97 -11.08 6.78
N LYS A 25 -12.85 -11.21 5.78
CA LYS A 25 -12.85 -12.34 4.85
C LYS A 25 -11.51 -12.47 4.12
N ILE A 26 -10.99 -11.37 3.57
CA ILE A 26 -9.72 -11.33 2.82
C ILE A 26 -8.55 -11.71 3.74
N ARG A 27 -8.48 -11.11 4.94
CA ARG A 27 -7.45 -11.46 5.93
C ARG A 27 -7.44 -12.95 6.27
N GLU A 28 -8.59 -13.52 6.59
CA GLU A 28 -8.68 -14.93 6.99
C GLU A 28 -8.37 -15.87 5.82
N THR A 29 -8.72 -15.52 4.59
CA THR A 29 -8.32 -16.27 3.39
C THR A 29 -6.80 -16.30 3.22
N LEU A 30 -6.11 -15.18 3.39
CA LEU A 30 -4.64 -15.11 3.33
C LEU A 30 -3.99 -15.93 4.44
N PHE A 31 -4.47 -15.79 5.67
CA PHE A 31 -3.96 -16.58 6.79
C PHE A 31 -4.14 -18.08 6.55
N ALA A 32 -5.29 -18.52 6.02
CA ALA A 32 -5.54 -19.91 5.72
C ALA A 32 -4.59 -20.46 4.64
N ARG A 33 -4.42 -19.73 3.53
CA ARG A 33 -3.55 -20.15 2.42
C ARG A 33 -2.09 -20.31 2.82
N LEU A 34 -1.59 -19.42 3.67
CA LEU A 34 -0.21 -19.46 4.16
C LEU A 34 -0.04 -20.32 5.42
N ASN A 35 -1.03 -21.15 5.75
CA ASN A 35 -1.02 -22.06 6.90
C ASN A 35 -0.78 -21.35 8.25
N ILE A 36 -1.31 -20.14 8.39
CA ILE A 36 -1.22 -19.30 9.59
C ILE A 36 -2.46 -19.52 10.44
N LYS A 37 -2.40 -20.57 11.26
CA LYS A 37 -3.45 -20.91 12.21
C LYS A 37 -3.49 -19.93 13.39
N ALA A 38 -4.68 -19.59 13.85
CA ALA A 38 -4.84 -18.90 15.11
C ALA A 38 -4.42 -19.85 16.25
N LYS A 39 -3.37 -19.48 17.00
CA LYS A 39 -3.03 -20.21 18.23
C LYS A 39 -4.08 -19.88 19.30
N LYS A 40 -4.52 -20.90 20.05
CA LYS A 40 -5.29 -20.71 21.28
C LYS A 40 -4.36 -20.06 22.33
N GLN A 41 -4.24 -18.75 22.32
CA GLN A 41 -3.68 -18.02 23.46
C GLN A 41 -4.76 -17.89 24.54
N ILE A 42 -4.50 -18.48 25.70
CA ILE A 42 -5.21 -18.28 26.96
C ILE A 42 -4.58 -17.02 27.58
N GLY A 43 -5.23 -15.86 27.42
CA GLY A 43 -4.71 -14.59 27.92
C GLY A 43 -5.56 -13.39 27.49
N LEU A 44 -5.66 -12.37 28.34
CA LEU A 44 -6.56 -11.20 28.24
C LEU A 44 -6.32 -10.27 27.04
N ARG A 45 -5.24 -10.43 26.26
CA ARG A 45 -4.97 -9.58 25.09
C ARG A 45 -5.71 -10.08 23.86
N VAL A 46 -6.97 -9.69 23.72
CA VAL A 46 -7.81 -9.96 22.55
C VAL A 46 -7.14 -9.52 21.23
N HIS A 47 -6.35 -8.43 21.25
CA HIS A 47 -5.65 -7.90 20.07
C HIS A 47 -4.31 -8.57 19.74
N GLY A 48 -3.64 -9.22 20.70
CA GLY A 48 -2.30 -9.83 20.48
C GLY A 48 -2.32 -11.01 19.50
N LYS A 49 -3.49 -11.65 19.32
CA LYS A 49 -3.69 -12.74 18.36
C LYS A 49 -3.60 -12.26 16.92
N LEU A 50 -4.07 -11.05 16.61
CA LEU A 50 -4.02 -10.51 15.26
C LEU A 50 -2.61 -10.04 14.92
N GLU A 51 -1.97 -9.29 15.82
CA GLU A 51 -0.61 -8.79 15.64
C GLU A 51 0.40 -9.90 15.31
N HIS A 52 0.41 -10.98 16.09
CA HIS A 52 1.30 -12.13 15.83
C HIS A 52 1.01 -12.79 14.47
N ARG A 53 -0.26 -12.92 14.08
CA ARG A 53 -0.63 -13.51 12.78
C ARG A 53 -0.21 -12.60 11.64
N THR A 54 -0.37 -11.29 11.79
CA THR A 54 0.06 -10.26 10.84
C THR A 54 1.56 -10.32 10.63
N LYS A 55 2.39 -10.30 11.69
CA LYS A 55 3.86 -10.42 11.55
C LYS A 55 4.26 -11.71 10.82
N LYS A 56 3.66 -12.83 11.20
CA LYS A 56 3.92 -14.13 10.53
C LYS A 56 3.47 -14.12 9.07
N LEU A 57 2.40 -13.42 8.73
CA LEU A 57 1.91 -13.28 7.37
C LEU A 57 2.89 -12.47 6.52
N HIS A 58 3.39 -11.36 7.05
CA HIS A 58 4.39 -10.53 6.38
C HIS A 58 5.65 -11.35 6.04
N GLU A 59 6.17 -12.09 7.00
CA GLU A 59 7.34 -12.97 6.79
C GLU A 59 7.09 -14.05 5.73
N ARG A 60 5.89 -14.63 5.70
CA ARG A 60 5.53 -15.66 4.71
C ARG A 60 5.42 -15.08 3.30
N LEU A 61 4.88 -13.86 3.18
CA LEU A 61 4.73 -13.18 1.90
C LEU A 61 6.08 -12.80 1.27
N LYS A 62 7.16 -12.62 2.05
CA LYS A 62 8.52 -12.42 1.51
C LYS A 62 9.01 -13.59 0.65
N THR A 63 8.45 -14.78 0.85
CA THR A 63 8.81 -16.01 0.11
C THR A 63 7.67 -16.51 -0.79
N ALA A 64 6.55 -15.80 -0.85
CA ALA A 64 5.39 -16.16 -1.64
C ALA A 64 5.68 -15.92 -3.14
N GLN A 65 5.25 -16.85 -4.00
CA GLN A 65 5.44 -16.77 -5.45
C GLN A 65 4.18 -17.14 -6.24
N SER A 66 3.05 -17.40 -5.57
CA SER A 66 1.84 -17.83 -6.29
C SER A 66 1.04 -16.64 -6.81
N ALA A 67 0.52 -16.75 -8.04
CA ALA A 67 -0.41 -15.77 -8.62
C ALA A 67 -1.69 -15.57 -7.79
N ASN A 68 -2.02 -16.59 -6.98
CA ASN A 68 -3.14 -16.57 -6.05
C ASN A 68 -2.91 -15.70 -4.82
N GLU A 69 -1.68 -15.62 -4.34
CA GLU A 69 -1.27 -14.68 -3.28
C GLU A 69 -1.19 -13.26 -3.84
N ASP A 70 -0.69 -13.11 -5.06
CA ASP A 70 -0.59 -11.81 -5.73
C ASP A 70 -1.94 -11.11 -5.86
N LYS A 71 -2.99 -11.82 -6.31
CA LYS A 71 -4.35 -11.27 -6.36
C LYS A 71 -4.90 -10.84 -5.00
N LEU A 72 -4.60 -11.59 -3.94
CA LEU A 72 -5.04 -11.24 -2.59
C LEU A 72 -4.25 -10.04 -2.04
N CYS A 73 -2.96 -9.94 -2.35
CA CYS A 73 -2.14 -8.79 -2.03
C CYS A 73 -2.62 -7.54 -2.79
N GLU A 74 -3.03 -7.68 -4.05
CA GLU A 74 -3.69 -6.59 -4.79
C GLU A 74 -4.93 -6.10 -4.07
N GLU A 75 -5.82 -7.01 -3.65
CA GLU A 75 -7.03 -6.65 -2.91
C GLU A 75 -6.70 -5.97 -1.57
N LEU A 76 -5.69 -6.45 -0.83
CA LEU A 76 -5.23 -5.81 0.41
C LEU A 76 -4.78 -4.37 0.17
N VAL A 77 -3.88 -4.17 -0.80
CA VAL A 77 -3.33 -2.86 -1.15
C VAL A 77 -4.46 -1.94 -1.61
N ARG A 78 -5.36 -2.42 -2.47
CA ARG A 78 -6.50 -1.64 -2.95
C ARG A 78 -7.41 -1.18 -1.81
N ASN A 79 -7.74 -2.07 -0.87
CA ASN A 79 -8.56 -1.73 0.30
C ASN A 79 -7.88 -0.68 1.18
N TRP A 80 -6.58 -0.82 1.42
CA TRP A 80 -5.82 0.16 2.18
C TRP A 80 -5.76 1.51 1.46
N LEU A 81 -5.52 1.54 0.15
CA LEU A 81 -5.44 2.78 -0.61
C LEU A 81 -6.78 3.53 -0.69
N PHE A 82 -7.92 2.83 -0.62
CA PHE A 82 -9.21 3.50 -0.46
C PHE A 82 -9.29 4.34 0.83
N THR A 83 -8.58 3.94 1.88
CA THR A 83 -8.45 4.73 3.12
C THR A 83 -7.50 5.93 2.97
N LYS A 84 -6.65 5.94 1.93
CA LYS A 84 -5.68 7.00 1.61
C LYS A 84 -6.23 8.03 0.63
N ARG A 85 -7.56 8.19 0.54
CA ARG A 85 -8.18 9.23 -0.29
C ARG A 85 -7.64 10.65 -0.07
N PRO A 86 -7.29 11.09 1.17
CA PRO A 86 -6.65 12.40 1.37
C PRO A 86 -5.32 12.56 0.62
N LEU A 87 -4.53 11.48 0.50
CA LEU A 87 -3.27 11.48 -0.27
C LEU A 87 -3.54 11.65 -1.77
N LEU A 88 -4.56 10.97 -2.30
CA LEU A 88 -4.98 11.15 -3.70
C LEU A 88 -5.44 12.60 -3.95
N LYS A 89 -6.28 13.14 -3.07
CA LYS A 89 -6.74 14.52 -3.15
C LYS A 89 -5.55 15.49 -3.20
N ALA A 90 -4.62 15.40 -2.25
CA ALA A 90 -3.45 16.26 -2.20
C ALA A 90 -2.56 16.13 -3.46
N THR A 91 -2.44 14.91 -3.99
CA THR A 91 -1.72 14.63 -5.24
C THR A 91 -2.39 15.34 -6.43
N LEU A 92 -3.71 15.20 -6.57
CA LEU A 92 -4.47 15.82 -7.65
C LEU A 92 -4.48 17.35 -7.55
N ASP A 93 -4.67 17.89 -6.35
CA ASP A 93 -4.61 19.33 -6.09
C ASP A 93 -3.26 19.92 -6.50
N HIS A 94 -2.15 19.25 -6.14
CA HIS A 94 -0.82 19.69 -6.52
C HIS A 94 -0.60 19.64 -8.04
N LEU A 95 -1.13 18.61 -8.71
CA LEU A 95 -1.05 18.48 -10.16
C LEU A 95 -2.04 19.40 -10.91
N GLY A 96 -2.84 20.18 -10.19
CA GLY A 96 -3.85 21.08 -10.77
C GLY A 96 -5.02 20.34 -11.43
N VAL A 97 -5.24 19.07 -11.06
CA VAL A 97 -6.32 18.25 -11.61
C VAL A 97 -7.60 18.50 -10.82
N LYS A 98 -8.64 18.95 -11.52
CA LYS A 98 -9.97 19.15 -10.94
C LYS A 98 -10.48 17.83 -10.37
N ASN A 99 -10.81 17.83 -9.08
CA ASN A 99 -11.28 16.65 -8.37
C ASN A 99 -12.34 17.05 -7.33
N ASP A 100 -13.21 16.12 -6.99
CA ASP A 100 -14.14 16.22 -5.85
C ASP A 100 -13.66 15.30 -4.73
N ASN A 101 -12.87 15.86 -3.81
CA ASN A 101 -12.32 15.14 -2.66
C ASN A 101 -11.54 13.85 -3.07
N GLY A 102 -10.70 13.96 -4.08
CA GLY A 102 -9.94 12.84 -4.63
C GLY A 102 -10.71 11.98 -5.64
N LEU A 103 -11.96 12.32 -5.97
CA LEU A 103 -12.71 11.69 -7.06
C LEU A 103 -12.51 12.49 -8.34
N VAL A 104 -12.25 11.77 -9.44
CA VAL A 104 -12.12 12.32 -10.79
C VAL A 104 -13.09 11.61 -11.71
N ASP A 105 -13.57 12.32 -12.73
CA ASP A 105 -14.58 11.79 -13.65
C ASP A 105 -14.02 10.68 -14.57
N GLU A 106 -12.70 10.69 -14.80
CA GLU A 106 -12.00 9.73 -15.64
C GLU A 106 -10.77 9.17 -14.92
N ASP A 107 -10.40 7.92 -15.24
CA ASP A 107 -9.20 7.30 -14.71
C ASP A 107 -7.95 8.09 -15.17
N PRO A 108 -7.16 8.64 -14.25
CA PRO A 108 -6.06 9.53 -14.57
C PRO A 108 -4.89 8.76 -15.21
N VAL A 109 -4.78 8.83 -16.53
CA VAL A 109 -3.69 8.18 -17.29
C VAL A 109 -2.34 8.88 -17.12
N PHE A 110 -2.34 10.16 -16.76
CA PHE A 110 -1.14 10.99 -16.65
C PHE A 110 -0.14 10.50 -15.60
N PHE A 111 -0.56 9.67 -14.62
CA PHE A 111 0.36 9.10 -13.64
C PHE A 111 1.46 8.27 -14.32
N LYS A 112 1.13 7.60 -15.43
CA LYS A 112 2.07 6.80 -16.22
C LYS A 112 3.12 7.64 -16.96
N GLU A 113 2.87 8.94 -17.07
CA GLU A 113 3.70 9.90 -17.81
C GLU A 113 4.45 10.85 -16.87
N LEU A 114 4.37 10.64 -15.55
CA LEU A 114 5.10 11.46 -14.59
C LEU A 114 6.61 11.28 -14.74
N THR A 115 7.31 12.40 -14.83
CA THR A 115 8.78 12.46 -14.85
C THR A 115 9.34 12.37 -13.42
N ALA A 116 10.62 11.99 -13.29
CA ALA A 116 11.30 11.95 -11.99
C ALA A 116 11.27 13.30 -11.25
N GLU A 117 11.39 14.42 -11.99
CA GLU A 117 11.29 15.78 -11.44
C GLU A 117 9.91 16.03 -10.80
N LYS A 118 8.82 15.71 -11.51
CA LYS A 118 7.46 15.85 -10.96
C LYS A 118 7.22 14.91 -9.79
N VAL A 119 7.80 13.71 -9.80
CA VAL A 119 7.73 12.80 -8.67
C VAL A 119 8.46 13.40 -7.47
N ALA A 120 9.65 13.98 -7.65
CA ALA A 120 10.40 14.62 -6.58
C ALA A 120 9.62 15.79 -5.95
N ASP A 121 9.01 16.64 -6.80
CA ASP A 121 8.16 17.75 -6.36
C ASP A 121 6.95 17.25 -5.56
N LEU A 122 6.24 16.25 -6.07
CA LEU A 122 5.14 15.59 -5.36
C LEU A 122 5.56 15.05 -4.01
N VAL A 123 6.69 14.34 -3.94
CA VAL A 123 7.20 13.79 -2.68
C VAL A 123 7.52 14.91 -1.70
N ASN A 124 8.15 15.99 -2.15
CA ASN A 124 8.48 17.15 -1.31
C ASN A 124 7.25 17.84 -0.71
N VAL A 125 6.16 17.93 -1.47
CA VAL A 125 4.90 18.52 -0.99
C VAL A 125 4.16 17.56 -0.06
N LEU A 126 4.05 16.28 -0.44
CA LEU A 126 3.22 15.30 0.27
C LEU A 126 3.86 14.82 1.58
N LYS A 127 5.19 14.82 1.69
CA LYS A 127 5.90 14.34 2.90
C LYS A 127 5.62 15.16 4.15
N ALA A 128 5.07 16.36 4.01
CA ALA A 128 4.65 17.20 5.14
C ALA A 128 3.43 16.63 5.90
N ALA A 129 2.56 15.87 5.21
CA ALA A 129 1.31 15.36 5.77
C ALA A 129 1.18 13.82 5.72
N HIS A 130 2.06 13.16 4.97
CA HIS A 130 1.97 11.72 4.73
C HIS A 130 3.34 11.04 4.89
N PRO A 131 3.38 9.81 5.45
CA PRO A 131 4.61 9.03 5.48
C PRO A 131 5.17 8.78 4.08
N VAL A 132 6.49 8.91 3.92
CA VAL A 132 7.19 8.72 2.64
C VAL A 132 6.91 7.36 2.02
N GLU A 133 6.87 6.31 2.84
CA GLU A 133 6.51 4.96 2.40
C GLU A 133 5.09 4.91 1.79
N HIS A 134 4.12 5.60 2.41
CA HIS A 134 2.75 5.64 1.89
C HIS A 134 2.68 6.33 0.54
N ILE A 135 3.42 7.43 0.37
CA ILE A 135 3.52 8.15 -0.91
C ILE A 135 4.08 7.22 -1.98
N ARG A 136 5.17 6.50 -1.67
CA ARG A 136 5.82 5.57 -2.61
C ARG A 136 4.88 4.46 -3.06
N LEU A 137 4.23 3.80 -2.11
CA LEU A 137 3.28 2.72 -2.37
C LEU A 137 2.08 3.21 -3.19
N TYR A 138 1.60 4.42 -2.89
CA TYR A 138 0.50 5.04 -3.61
C TYR A 138 0.87 5.34 -5.07
N LEU A 139 2.01 6.02 -5.30
CA LEU A 139 2.46 6.37 -6.65
C LEU A 139 2.75 5.13 -7.49
N ALA A 140 3.33 4.09 -6.89
CA ALA A 140 3.48 2.79 -7.52
C ALA A 140 2.12 2.20 -7.94
N PHE A 141 1.13 2.20 -7.04
CA PHE A 141 -0.19 1.65 -7.33
C PHE A 141 -0.91 2.37 -8.48
N VAL A 142 -0.86 3.70 -8.54
CA VAL A 142 -1.49 4.47 -9.62
C VAL A 142 -0.72 4.39 -10.95
N GLY A 143 0.38 3.63 -10.99
CA GLY A 143 1.08 3.27 -12.22
C GLY A 143 2.18 4.26 -12.62
N VAL A 144 2.74 5.02 -11.69
CA VAL A 144 3.96 5.81 -11.96
C VAL A 144 5.09 4.85 -12.34
N PRO A 145 5.87 5.12 -13.41
CA PRO A 145 6.97 4.26 -13.82
C PRO A 145 8.02 4.07 -12.72
N ASP A 146 8.49 2.83 -12.52
CA ASP A 146 9.47 2.49 -11.47
C ASP A 146 10.75 3.35 -11.55
N ALA A 147 11.22 3.65 -12.77
CA ALA A 147 12.39 4.52 -12.97
C ALA A 147 12.13 5.95 -12.46
N ALA A 148 10.95 6.52 -12.75
CA ALA A 148 10.58 7.86 -12.26
C ALA A 148 10.40 7.88 -10.74
N LEU A 149 9.88 6.78 -10.16
CA LEU A 149 9.79 6.62 -8.71
C LEU A 149 11.17 6.59 -8.05
N ASP A 150 12.08 5.78 -8.57
CA ASP A 150 13.41 5.63 -7.97
C ASP A 150 14.21 6.92 -8.03
N ASP A 151 14.24 7.57 -9.19
CA ASP A 151 15.00 8.81 -9.38
C ASP A 151 14.33 9.98 -8.64
N GLY A 152 13.00 10.07 -8.66
CA GLY A 152 12.26 11.14 -7.97
C GLY A 152 12.40 11.07 -6.45
N PHE A 153 12.34 9.87 -5.86
CA PHE A 153 12.58 9.70 -4.42
C PHE A 153 14.03 9.96 -4.03
N ARG A 154 15.00 9.63 -4.88
CA ARG A 154 16.42 9.98 -4.66
C ARG A 154 16.65 11.48 -4.69
N ALA A 155 15.98 12.20 -5.59
CA ALA A 155 16.08 13.65 -5.70
C ALA A 155 15.39 14.40 -4.55
N ALA A 156 14.40 13.79 -3.89
CA ALA A 156 13.63 14.39 -2.80
C ALA A 156 14.16 14.04 -1.38
N ALA A 157 15.15 13.15 -1.29
CA ALA A 157 15.79 12.71 -0.04
C ALA A 157 16.82 13.74 0.45
#